data_AF-W7YLB6-F1
#
_entry.id   AF-W7YLB6-F1
#
_cell.length_a   1.000
_cell.length_b   1.000
_cell.length_c   1.000
_cell.angle_alpha   90.00
_cell.angle_beta   90.00
_cell.angle_gamma   90.00
#
_symmetry.space_group_name_H-M   'P 1'
#
loop_
_entity.id
_entity.type
_entity.pdbx_description
1 polymer ?
#
loop_
_entity_poly.entity_id
_entity_poly.type
_entity_poly.pdbx_seq_one_letter_code
_entity_poly.pdbx_strand_id
1 'polypeptide(L)'
;MKDKSTRIVIEFKESLKQSGTKDDSTTPNLLVFEISPNEGIVLQLNTRDPLQRGQFKPMQIDFQEDLDNVPEAYENLILDALHGDSTFFAHWDEVELSWQWVQPILEAYEENLVPLRLYAAGTNGPAESDLLLEQDGFQWWFDEKYELENQENESIQQDQFVLNTNN
;
A
#
# COMPACT_ATOMS: atom_id res chain seq x y z
N MET A 1 13.94 -0.64 9.04
CA MET A 1 12.50 -0.33 8.85
C MET A 1 11.87 -0.07 10.19
N LYS A 2 10.90 0.84 10.22
CA LYS A 2 10.26 1.34 11.44
C LYS A 2 9.35 0.30 12.08
N ASP A 3 8.48 -0.29 11.28
CA ASP A 3 7.43 -1.20 11.73
C ASP A 3 7.45 -2.52 10.94
N LYS A 4 6.94 -3.58 11.56
CA LYS A 4 6.71 -4.87 10.88
C LYS A 4 5.34 -4.80 10.22
N SER A 5 5.31 -4.81 8.89
CA SER A 5 4.05 -4.91 8.14
C SER A 5 4.24 -5.68 6.85
N THR A 6 3.24 -6.49 6.50
CA THR A 6 3.13 -7.14 5.20
C THR A 6 1.84 -6.64 4.57
N ARG A 7 1.96 -5.93 3.45
CA ARG A 7 0.81 -5.34 2.76
C ARG A 7 1.00 -5.33 1.26
N ILE A 8 -0.10 -5.32 0.54
CA ILE A 8 -0.15 -5.12 -0.92
C ILE A 8 -0.97 -3.87 -1.16
N VAL A 9 -0.39 -2.86 -1.80
CA VAL A 9 -1.07 -1.62 -2.17
C VAL A 9 -1.27 -1.59 -3.67
N ILE A 10 -2.51 -1.41 -4.10
CA ILE A 10 -2.89 -1.27 -5.50
C ILE A 10 -3.40 0.16 -5.69
N GLU A 11 -2.62 0.96 -6.41
CA GLU A 11 -3.03 2.30 -6.83
C GLU A 11 -3.76 2.23 -8.17
N PHE A 12 -5.01 2.69 -8.20
CA PHE A 12 -5.77 2.79 -9.43
C PHE A 12 -5.51 4.12 -10.13
N LYS A 13 -5.27 4.04 -11.44
CA LYS A 13 -5.28 5.22 -12.31
C LYS A 13 -6.64 5.90 -12.22
N GLU A 14 -6.64 7.21 -12.03
CA GLU A 14 -7.86 8.03 -12.00
C GLU A 14 -8.62 7.86 -13.32
N SER A 15 -9.72 7.11 -13.29
CA SER A 15 -10.67 7.12 -14.40
C SER A 15 -11.55 8.34 -14.22
N LEU A 16 -11.50 9.25 -15.20
CA LEU A 16 -12.32 10.45 -15.38
C LEU A 16 -11.59 11.77 -15.06
N LYS A 17 -10.68 12.17 -15.96
CA LYS A 17 -10.49 13.59 -16.27
C LYS A 17 -11.81 14.14 -16.84
N GLN A 18 -12.76 14.50 -15.98
CA GLN A 18 -13.92 15.29 -16.40
C GLN A 18 -13.41 16.69 -16.72
N SER A 19 -13.40 16.99 -18.02
CA SER A 19 -13.12 18.30 -18.60
C SER A 19 -13.86 19.41 -17.85
N GLY A 20 -13.16 20.20 -17.02
CA GLY A 20 -13.72 21.47 -16.52
C GLY A 20 -13.18 22.01 -15.20
N THR A 21 -12.63 21.21 -14.29
CA THR A 21 -12.17 21.69 -12.98
C THR A 21 -10.67 21.50 -12.83
N LYS A 22 -9.93 22.61 -12.69
CA LYS A 22 -8.52 22.67 -12.28
C LYS A 22 -8.40 22.39 -10.77
N ASP A 23 -8.91 21.27 -10.30
CA ASP A 23 -8.55 20.78 -8.97
C ASP A 23 -7.55 19.66 -9.20
N ASP A 24 -6.28 20.00 -9.03
CA ASP A 24 -5.10 19.13 -9.13
C ASP A 24 -4.96 18.22 -7.88
N SER A 25 -6.03 18.08 -7.09
CA SER A 25 -6.00 17.49 -5.76
C SER A 25 -6.89 16.24 -5.64
N THR A 26 -7.09 15.49 -6.72
CA THR A 26 -7.76 14.20 -6.61
C THR A 26 -6.75 13.18 -6.08
N THR A 27 -6.88 12.80 -4.82
CA THR A 27 -6.19 11.63 -4.26
C THR A 27 -6.54 10.40 -5.13
N PRO A 28 -5.63 9.47 -5.45
CA PRO A 28 -5.99 8.27 -6.20
C PRO A 28 -6.84 7.31 -5.37
N ASN A 29 -7.50 6.37 -6.05
CA ASN A 29 -8.20 5.28 -5.38
C ASN A 29 -7.19 4.19 -5.03
N LEU A 30 -7.29 3.62 -3.83
CA LEU A 30 -6.36 2.60 -3.32
C LEU A 30 -7.13 1.36 -2.89
N LEU A 31 -6.59 0.19 -3.20
CA LEU A 31 -6.99 -1.08 -2.59
C LEU A 31 -5.78 -1.65 -1.87
N VAL A 32 -5.91 -1.82 -0.56
CA VAL A 32 -4.85 -2.26 0.33
C VAL A 32 -5.26 -3.58 0.94
N PHE A 33 -4.42 -4.59 0.75
CA PHE A 33 -4.52 -5.85 1.49
C PHE A 33 -3.48 -5.82 2.61
N GLU A 34 -3.93 -5.84 3.85
CA GLU A 34 -3.09 -6.00 5.02
C GLU A 34 -3.05 -7.49 5.38
N ILE A 35 -1.85 -8.06 5.41
CA ILE A 35 -1.62 -9.50 5.62
C ILE A 35 -1.06 -9.74 7.04
N SER A 36 -0.28 -8.80 7.58
CA SER A 36 0.25 -8.88 8.94
C SER A 36 0.69 -7.49 9.39
N PRO A 37 0.48 -7.07 10.66
CA PRO A 37 -0.03 -7.85 11.79
C PRO A 37 -1.57 -7.93 11.89
N ASN A 38 -2.29 -6.99 11.29
CA ASN A 38 -3.74 -6.97 11.25
C ASN A 38 -4.16 -7.43 9.86
N GLU A 39 -4.93 -8.50 9.77
CA GLU A 39 -5.46 -8.99 8.49
C GLU A 39 -6.70 -8.19 8.13
N GLY A 40 -6.67 -7.56 6.96
CA GLY A 40 -7.76 -6.69 6.55
C GLY A 40 -7.66 -6.23 5.11
N ILE A 41 -8.77 -5.69 4.61
CA ILE A 41 -8.84 -5.09 3.28
C ILE A 41 -9.38 -3.68 3.43
N VAL A 42 -8.58 -2.71 2.99
CA VAL A 42 -8.95 -1.30 2.98
C VAL A 42 -9.15 -0.85 1.54
N LEU A 43 -10.35 -0.36 1.22
CA LEU A 43 -10.65 0.27 -0.06
C LEU A 43 -10.89 1.77 0.15
N GLN A 44 -10.02 2.59 -0.41
CA GLN A 44 -10.15 4.05 -0.45
C GLN A 44 -10.69 4.48 -1.80
N LEU A 45 -11.89 5.07 -1.80
CA LEU A 45 -12.55 5.60 -3.01
C LEU A 45 -12.80 7.09 -2.86
N ASN A 46 -12.47 7.85 -3.90
CA ASN A 46 -12.83 9.27 -3.96
C ASN A 46 -14.24 9.38 -4.52
N THR A 47 -15.19 9.79 -3.67
CA THR A 47 -16.59 9.98 -4.07
C THR A 47 -16.95 11.46 -4.05
N ARG A 48 -17.78 11.89 -4.99
CA ARG A 48 -18.25 13.28 -5.08
C ARG A 48 -19.33 13.50 -4.01
N ASP A 49 -19.11 14.44 -3.11
CA ASP A 49 -20.11 14.80 -2.10
C ASP A 49 -21.32 15.50 -2.78
N PRO A 50 -22.53 14.93 -2.71
CA PRO A 50 -23.73 15.55 -3.29
C PRO A 50 -24.21 16.77 -2.48
N LEU A 51 -23.78 16.95 -1.23
CA LEU A 51 -24.22 18.02 -0.33
C LEU A 51 -23.31 19.25 -0.38
N GLN A 52 -22.01 19.09 -0.65
CA GLN A 52 -21.03 20.18 -0.67
C GLN A 52 -20.39 20.35 -2.05
N ARG A 53 -21.08 21.08 -2.95
CA ARG A 53 -20.54 21.65 -4.22
C ARG A 53 -19.54 20.78 -5.00
N GLY A 54 -19.69 19.45 -5.01
CA GLY A 54 -18.84 18.57 -5.79
C GLY A 54 -17.39 18.44 -5.33
N GLN A 55 -17.09 18.67 -4.05
CA GLN A 55 -15.80 18.28 -3.49
C GLN A 55 -15.71 16.74 -3.42
N PHE A 56 -14.54 16.19 -3.75
CA PHE A 56 -14.27 14.77 -3.60
C PHE A 56 -13.93 14.48 -2.13
N LYS A 57 -14.60 13.50 -1.53
CA LYS A 57 -14.28 13.01 -0.19
C LYS A 57 -13.77 11.57 -0.30
N PRO A 58 -12.62 11.22 0.32
CA PRO A 58 -12.21 9.83 0.44
C PRO A 58 -13.20 9.08 1.33
N MET A 59 -13.77 8.01 0.80
CA MET A 59 -14.55 7.03 1.52
C MET A 59 -13.66 5.81 1.73
N GLN A 60 -13.39 5.49 2.98
CA GLN A 60 -12.66 4.29 3.37
C GLN A 60 -13.64 3.19 3.77
N ILE A 61 -13.55 2.04 3.11
CA ILE A 61 -14.22 0.82 3.52
C ILE A 61 -13.15 -0.06 4.13
N ASP A 62 -13.31 -0.37 5.42
CA ASP A 62 -12.43 -1.26 6.16
C ASP A 62 -13.16 -2.58 6.42
N PHE A 63 -12.55 -3.68 5.99
CA PHE A 63 -13.00 -5.03 6.29
C PHE A 63 -11.89 -5.72 7.08
N GLN A 64 -12.15 -5.94 8.37
CA GLN A 64 -11.28 -6.69 9.26
C GLN A 64 -12.00 -7.98 9.63
N GLU A 65 -11.29 -9.10 9.57
CA GLU A 65 -11.82 -10.38 10.01
C GLU A 65 -11.22 -10.73 11.37
N ASP A 66 -12.06 -10.81 12.41
CA ASP A 66 -11.67 -11.32 13.73
C ASP A 66 -11.51 -12.84 13.63
N LEU A 67 -10.37 -13.28 13.12
CA LEU A 67 -10.07 -14.69 12.99
C LEU A 67 -9.41 -15.23 14.26
N ASP A 68 -10.22 -15.47 15.30
CA ASP A 68 -9.76 -16.06 16.55
C ASP A 68 -9.18 -17.50 16.39
N ASN A 69 -9.30 -18.11 15.20
CA ASN A 69 -8.81 -19.46 14.90
C ASN A 69 -8.31 -19.62 13.44
N VAL A 70 -7.48 -18.70 12.93
CA VAL A 70 -6.75 -18.99 11.66
C VAL A 70 -5.80 -20.15 11.91
N PRO A 71 -5.86 -21.24 11.13
CA PRO A 71 -4.84 -22.29 11.18
C PRO A 71 -3.49 -21.69 10.82
N GLU A 72 -2.43 -22.12 11.49
CA GLU A 72 -1.09 -21.61 11.20
C GLU A 72 -0.70 -21.97 9.75
N ALA A 73 0.07 -21.11 9.07
CA ALA A 73 0.43 -21.30 7.67
C ALA A 73 1.03 -22.70 7.38
N TYR A 74 1.82 -23.25 8.30
CA TYR A 74 2.38 -24.59 8.17
C TYR A 74 1.36 -25.71 8.36
N GLU A 75 0.32 -25.53 9.18
CA GLU A 75 -0.75 -26.51 9.33
C GLU A 75 -1.51 -26.69 8.00
N ASN A 76 -1.84 -25.58 7.35
CA ASN A 76 -2.47 -25.59 6.03
C ASN A 76 -1.56 -26.25 4.98
N LEU A 77 -0.29 -25.86 4.89
CA LEU A 77 0.64 -26.47 3.93
C LEU A 77 0.81 -27.98 4.12
N ILE A 78 0.87 -28.45 5.37
CA ILE A 78 0.97 -29.89 5.66
C ILE A 78 -0.33 -30.59 5.27
N LEU A 79 -1.49 -30.00 5.59
CA LEU A 79 -2.79 -30.54 5.20
C LEU A 79 -2.92 -30.67 3.68
N ASP A 80 -2.51 -29.64 2.94
CA ASP A 80 -2.53 -29.62 1.48
C ASP A 80 -1.61 -30.70 0.90
N ALA A 81 -0.39 -30.85 1.45
CA ALA A 81 0.53 -31.92 1.06
C ALA A 81 -0.05 -33.31 1.30
N LEU A 82 -0.80 -33.51 2.40
CA LEU A 82 -1.48 -34.78 2.68
C LEU A 82 -2.64 -35.06 1.73
N HIS A 83 -3.35 -34.01 1.30
CA HIS A 83 -4.42 -34.09 0.31
C HIS A 83 -3.90 -34.20 -1.14
N GLY A 84 -2.60 -33.97 -1.35
CA GLY A 84 -2.00 -33.90 -2.69
C GLY A 84 -2.40 -32.64 -3.45
N ASP A 85 -2.83 -31.59 -2.75
CA ASP A 85 -3.09 -30.28 -3.34
C ASP A 85 -1.76 -29.51 -3.45
N SER A 86 -1.44 -29.09 -4.67
CA SER A 86 -0.19 -28.36 -4.97
C SER A 86 -0.42 -26.86 -5.20
N THR A 87 -1.63 -26.36 -4.99
CA THR A 87 -2.03 -24.97 -5.32
C THR A 87 -1.17 -23.92 -4.61
N PHE A 88 -0.77 -24.15 -3.35
CA PHE A 88 0.06 -23.22 -2.56
C PHE A 88 1.55 -23.55 -2.56
N PHE A 89 1.99 -24.49 -3.41
CA PHE A 89 3.40 -24.82 -3.58
C PHE A 89 3.95 -24.16 -4.83
N ALA A 90 5.14 -23.56 -4.72
CA ALA A 90 5.82 -22.98 -5.87
C ALA A 90 6.20 -24.07 -6.88
N HIS A 91 5.87 -23.87 -8.15
CA HIS A 91 6.24 -24.80 -9.20
C HIS A 91 7.70 -24.61 -9.60
N TRP A 92 8.34 -25.68 -10.10
CA TRP A 92 9.76 -25.62 -10.49
C TRP A 92 10.06 -24.49 -11.48
N ASP A 93 9.22 -24.35 -12.51
CA ASP A 93 9.41 -23.33 -13.55
C ASP A 93 9.31 -21.90 -12.98
N GLU A 94 8.42 -21.67 -12.01
CA GLU A 94 8.27 -20.38 -11.33
C GLU A 94 9.50 -20.05 -10.48
N VAL A 95 10.06 -21.05 -9.80
CA VAL A 95 11.28 -20.91 -9.00
C VAL A 95 12.48 -20.62 -9.90
N GLU A 96 12.62 -21.33 -11.03
CA GLU A 96 13.71 -21.09 -11.99
C GLU A 96 13.64 -19.67 -12.56
N LEU A 97 12.46 -19.20 -12.99
CA LEU A 97 12.28 -17.84 -13.50
C LEU A 97 12.56 -16.77 -12.44
N SER A 98 12.14 -17.02 -11.19
CA SER A 98 12.44 -16.11 -10.08
C SER A 98 13.95 -15.98 -9.85
N TRP A 99 14.68 -17.10 -9.91
CA TRP A 99 16.14 -17.09 -9.81
C TRP A 99 16.81 -16.39 -10.99
N GLN A 100 16.35 -16.61 -12.21
CA GLN A 100 16.87 -15.90 -13.39
C GLN A 100 16.72 -14.38 -13.26
N TRP A 101 15.69 -13.90 -12.56
CA TRP A 101 15.48 -12.47 -12.33
C TRP A 101 16.35 -11.89 -11.20
N VAL A 102 16.57 -12.66 -10.12
CA VAL A 102 17.38 -12.25 -8.96
C VAL A 102 18.88 -12.35 -9.22
N GLN A 103 19.32 -13.34 -9.99
CA GLN A 103 20.73 -13.65 -10.22
C GLN A 103 21.56 -12.45 -10.73
N PRO A 104 21.13 -11.67 -11.74
CA PRO A 104 21.91 -10.52 -12.21
C PRO A 104 22.07 -9.42 -11.16
N ILE A 105 21.10 -9.28 -10.25
CA ILE A 105 21.17 -8.31 -9.15
C ILE A 105 22.27 -8.74 -8.17
N LEU A 106 22.32 -10.02 -7.81
CA LEU A 106 23.34 -10.56 -6.91
C LEU A 106 24.75 -10.41 -7.50
N GLU A 107 24.92 -10.77 -8.78
CA GLU A 107 26.20 -10.63 -9.49
C GLU A 107 26.68 -9.16 -9.52
N ALA A 108 25.78 -8.22 -9.77
CA ALA A 108 26.11 -6.79 -9.76
C ALA A 108 26.58 -6.28 -8.39
N TYR A 109 26.04 -6.84 -7.29
CA TYR A 109 26.52 -6.53 -5.94
C TYR A 109 27.86 -7.20 -5.63
N GLU A 110 28.10 -8.43 -6.08
CA GLU A 110 29.38 -9.14 -5.90
C GLU A 110 30.52 -8.42 -6.64
N GLU A 111 30.25 -7.93 -7.85
CA GLU A 111 31.20 -7.16 -8.67
C GLU A 111 31.33 -5.68 -8.23
N ASN A 112 30.60 -5.25 -7.19
CA ASN A 112 30.56 -3.86 -6.71
C ASN A 112 30.17 -2.83 -7.79
N LEU A 113 29.30 -3.21 -8.74
CA LEU A 113 28.80 -2.33 -9.80
C LEU A 113 27.76 -1.32 -9.28
N VAL A 114 27.09 -1.64 -8.17
CA VAL A 114 26.02 -0.83 -7.57
C VAL A 114 26.44 -0.36 -6.18
N PRO A 115 26.31 0.94 -5.85
CA PRO A 115 26.67 1.45 -4.53
C PRO A 115 25.70 0.98 -3.45
N LEU A 116 26.24 0.54 -2.32
CA LEU A 116 25.44 0.21 -1.14
C LEU A 116 24.96 1.50 -0.44
N ARG A 117 23.63 1.65 -0.32
CA ARG A 117 23.00 2.79 0.37
C ARG A 117 22.74 2.45 1.83
N LEU A 118 23.09 3.38 2.71
CA LEU A 118 22.88 3.26 4.15
C LEU A 118 21.64 4.04 4.58
N TYR A 119 20.95 3.54 5.59
CA TYR A 119 19.81 4.20 6.21
C TYR A 119 19.85 4.02 7.73
N ALA A 120 19.24 4.95 8.46
CA ALA A 120 19.22 4.90 9.92
C ALA A 120 18.22 3.83 10.40
N ALA A 121 18.55 3.14 11.50
CA ALA A 121 17.59 2.23 12.12
C ALA A 121 16.33 2.99 12.55
N GLY A 122 15.16 2.42 12.28
CA GLY A 122 13.86 3.07 12.51
C GLY A 122 13.35 3.93 11.35
N THR A 123 14.11 4.12 10.27
CA THR A 123 13.58 4.74 9.03
C THR A 123 13.03 3.69 8.07
N ASN A 124 12.24 4.13 7.09
CA ASN A 124 11.62 3.28 6.07
C ASN A 124 12.57 2.91 4.91
N GLY A 125 13.84 3.32 4.99
CA GLY A 125 14.86 2.99 4.02
C GLY A 125 15.72 4.19 3.66
N PRO A 126 16.54 4.05 2.61
CA PRO A 126 17.32 5.15 2.05
C PRO A 126 16.44 6.05 1.16
N ALA A 127 16.81 7.33 1.02
CA ALA A 127 16.04 8.30 0.23
C ALA A 127 15.95 7.90 -1.27
N GLU A 128 16.91 7.13 -1.75
CA GLU A 128 16.91 6.58 -3.11
C GLU A 128 15.74 5.62 -3.36
N SER A 129 15.13 5.04 -2.32
CA SER A 129 13.91 4.21 -2.43
C SER A 129 12.69 5.04 -2.83
N ASP A 130 12.56 6.25 -2.28
CA ASP A 130 11.48 7.19 -2.63
C ASP A 130 11.69 7.72 -4.04
N LEU A 131 12.93 8.15 -4.35
CA LEU A 131 13.29 8.69 -5.67
C LEU A 131 13.07 7.68 -6.80
N LEU A 132 13.18 6.38 -6.54
CA LEU A 132 12.93 5.34 -7.54
C LEU A 132 11.46 5.33 -7.98
N LEU A 133 10.52 5.46 -7.04
CA LEU A 133 9.09 5.51 -7.37
C LEU A 133 8.69 6.86 -7.97
N GLU A 134 9.24 7.96 -7.45
CA GLU A 134 8.91 9.31 -7.92
C GLU A 134 9.24 9.49 -9.42
N GLN A 135 10.26 8.80 -9.94
CA GLN A 135 10.61 8.82 -11.37
C GLN A 135 9.47 8.31 -12.27
N ASP A 136 8.70 7.35 -11.78
CA ASP A 136 7.55 6.78 -12.47
C ASP A 136 6.22 7.47 -12.07
N GLY A 137 6.30 8.50 -11.21
CA GLY A 137 5.14 9.23 -10.68
C GLY A 137 4.40 8.49 -9.58
N PHE A 138 5.00 7.46 -8.99
CA PHE A 138 4.46 6.72 -7.84
C PHE A 138 5.10 7.19 -6.53
N GLN A 139 4.49 6.79 -5.43
CA GLN A 139 5.00 7.06 -4.08
C GLN A 139 4.69 5.90 -3.13
N TRP A 140 5.47 5.78 -2.06
CA TRP A 140 5.19 4.81 -1.01
C TRP A 140 3.97 5.27 -0.20
N TRP A 141 2.88 4.52 -0.33
CA TRP A 141 1.67 4.71 0.46
C TRP A 141 1.89 4.15 1.88
N PHE A 142 1.42 4.86 2.91
CA PHE A 142 1.54 4.49 4.33
C PHE A 142 2.94 4.62 4.95
N ASP A 143 3.82 5.41 4.33
CA ASP A 143 4.96 6.02 5.02
C ASP A 143 4.52 7.31 5.75
N GLU A 144 5.22 7.75 6.81
CA GLU A 144 4.81 8.89 7.69
C GLU A 144 4.31 10.13 6.93
N LYS A 145 4.85 10.43 5.75
CA LYS A 145 4.40 11.54 4.89
C LYS A 145 2.89 11.46 4.58
N TYR A 146 2.36 10.26 4.36
CA TYR A 146 0.95 10.03 4.06
C TYR A 146 0.03 10.13 5.27
N GLU A 147 0.50 9.68 6.43
CA GLU A 147 -0.28 9.78 7.68
C GLU A 147 -0.41 11.24 8.12
N LEU A 148 0.65 12.06 7.93
CA LEU A 148 0.65 13.48 8.27
C LEU A 148 -0.28 14.30 7.36
N GLU A 149 -0.27 14.06 6.04
CA GLU A 149 -1.21 14.73 5.12
C GLU A 149 -2.66 14.35 5.41
N ASN A 150 -2.95 13.08 5.73
CA ASN A 150 -4.29 12.65 6.10
C ASN A 150 -4.74 13.25 7.45
N GLN A 151 -3.86 13.34 8.46
CA GLN A 151 -4.17 13.96 9.75
C GLN A 151 -4.37 15.48 9.67
N GLU A 152 -3.60 16.20 8.85
CA GLU A 152 -3.81 17.62 8.58
C GLU A 152 -5.14 17.85 7.84
N ASN A 153 -5.46 17.02 6.84
CA ASN A 153 -6.72 17.11 6.12
C ASN A 153 -7.94 16.79 7.01
N GLU A 154 -7.84 15.83 7.93
CA GLU A 154 -8.90 15.51 8.90
C GLU A 154 -9.09 16.61 9.96
N SER A 155 -8.00 17.21 10.46
CA SER A 155 -8.07 18.28 11.46
C SER A 155 -8.64 19.58 10.88
N ILE A 156 -8.28 19.93 9.64
CA ILE A 156 -8.89 21.07 8.91
C ILE A 156 -10.40 20.86 8.70
N GLN A 157 -10.85 19.63 8.49
CA GLN A 157 -12.25 19.31 8.27
C GLN A 157 -13.09 19.30 9.57
N GLN A 158 -12.49 18.95 10.70
CA GLN A 158 -13.13 19.07 12.02
C GLN A 158 -13.33 20.54 12.44
N ASP A 159 -12.35 21.41 12.20
CA ASP A 159 -12.46 22.83 12.53
C ASP A 159 -13.53 23.56 11.69
N GLN A 160 -13.74 23.17 10.44
CA GLN A 160 -14.84 23.70 9.61
C GLN A 160 -16.23 23.24 10.06
N PHE A 161 -16.36 22.06 10.67
CA PHE A 161 -17.63 21.59 11.25
C PHE A 161 -18.01 22.34 12.53
N VAL A 162 -17.02 22.72 13.35
CA VAL A 162 -17.26 23.47 14.59
C VAL A 162 -17.71 24.91 14.31
N LEU A 163 -17.23 25.53 13.23
CA LEU A 163 -17.61 26.91 12.86
C LEU A 163 -19.02 27.03 12.25
N ASN A 164 -19.58 25.95 11.70
CA ASN A 164 -20.89 25.97 11.02
C ASN A 164 -22.09 25.57 11.91
N THR A 165 -21.87 25.23 13.18
CA THR A 165 -22.95 24.84 14.11
C THR A 165 -23.43 25.98 15.03
N ASN A 166 -22.86 27.18 14.91
CA ASN A 166 -23.21 28.36 15.71
C ASN A 166 -23.79 29.51 14.88
N ASN A 167 -24.86 29.28 14.10
CA ASN A 167 -25.68 30.37 13.55
C ASN A 167 -27.15 29.98 13.43
#